data_AF-A0A2N5XAU9-F1
#
_entry.id   AF-A0A2N5XAU9-F1
#
_cell.length_a   1.000
_cell.length_b   1.000
_cell.length_c   1.000
_cell.angle_alpha   90.00
_cell.angle_beta   90.00
_cell.angle_gamma   90.00
#
_symmetry.space_group_name_H-M   'P 1'
#
loop_
_entity.id
_entity.type
_entity.pdbx_description
1 polymer ?
#
loop_
_entity_poly.entity_id
_entity_poly.type
_entity_poly.pdbx_seq_one_letter_code
_entity_poly.pdbx_strand_id
1 'polypeptide(L)'
;MPTTPSYPGVYIEELSSTVRTVAAVTTSVTAFVGHTRRGPVNRPVAVSGFADYERRFGGLDRSSPLGHAVQQFFLNGGSSAVVVRVTKEGTGTCAAVTLASTRDGAEAPSLTVTAKEPGAWGAGLRIAVDHDTPQPGETFNLRVLDTAGGLRESFDGLSMDSDHPRFAPTVVNAGSSLVEAAAEGSGTPDPSGTVSKPFPAELPRLDRQVEVRIGGTARTFTLHDPGRDGDAPAGVAELALLLERKLRALPDAPGRRAFAGTRVTVSGRRLRVVAGSTDPADTVRFLGEAANDLGLEASANPPAFAPAGGADGEAPGPVDLIGSEAGADGIQALRLVEDVNLLVLPEVAGYDSTDDMVTVLSAAEALCRDKRMFLVADAPAAWRSVDAARAGIAAFDPVRSSHAALYFPHLETVDPLTGRLRAFPPSGAVAGVMARTDSERGVWKAPAGTDTRLAGVRALTVPLTDRENGLLNPQGLNCLRTFPVVGSVVWGARTLEGADALHSDWKYVPVRRLALHIEESLYRGTKWVVFEPNDERLWAQIRLNVGAFLHTLFQQGAFRGSSARESYFVKCDGQTTTREDVDRGVVNVVVGFAPVKPAEFVVVKIEQMAGQFEV
;
A
#
# COMPACT_ATOMS: atom_id res chain seq x y z
N MET A 1 -26.46 -46.31 8.47
CA MET A 1 -27.72 -47.07 8.37
C MET A 1 -28.53 -46.77 9.61
N PRO A 2 -29.84 -46.52 9.53
CA PRO A 2 -30.65 -46.30 10.72
C PRO A 2 -30.62 -47.55 11.61
N THR A 3 -30.38 -47.37 12.91
CA THR A 3 -30.43 -48.48 13.86
C THR A 3 -31.88 -48.95 13.98
N THR A 4 -32.15 -50.22 13.67
CA THR A 4 -33.49 -50.81 13.84
C THR A 4 -33.52 -51.49 15.20
N PRO A 5 -34.18 -50.93 16.21
CA PRO A 5 -34.12 -51.45 17.57
C PRO A 5 -34.88 -52.78 17.68
N SER A 6 -34.25 -53.81 18.25
CA SER A 6 -34.81 -55.16 18.38
C SER A 6 -35.08 -55.59 19.83
N TYR A 7 -34.67 -54.79 20.82
CA TYR A 7 -34.95 -55.00 22.24
C TYR A 7 -34.95 -53.68 23.04
N PRO A 8 -35.54 -53.63 24.25
CA PRO A 8 -35.48 -52.45 25.11
C PRO A 8 -34.03 -52.15 25.55
N GLY A 9 -33.53 -50.96 25.24
CA GLY A 9 -32.17 -50.52 25.56
C GLY A 9 -31.89 -49.10 25.05
N VAL A 10 -30.74 -48.52 25.43
CA VAL A 10 -30.27 -47.23 24.91
C VAL A 10 -29.44 -47.49 23.65
N TYR A 11 -29.87 -46.94 22.52
CA TYR A 11 -29.14 -47.02 21.25
C TYR A 11 -28.38 -45.71 21.03
N ILE A 12 -27.09 -45.81 20.75
CA ILE A 12 -26.24 -44.64 20.44
C ILE A 12 -26.02 -44.65 18.93
N GLU A 13 -26.53 -43.63 18.25
CA GLU A 13 -26.25 -43.35 16.85
C GLU A 13 -25.30 -42.15 16.78
N GLU A 14 -24.08 -42.35 16.25
CA GLU A 14 -23.16 -41.25 15.98
C GLU A 14 -23.63 -40.46 14.75
N LEU A 15 -24.34 -39.38 15.02
CA LEU A 15 -24.59 -38.34 14.03
C LEU A 15 -23.29 -37.56 13.80
N SER A 16 -22.77 -37.57 12.56
CA SER A 16 -21.68 -36.68 12.17
C SER A 16 -22.14 -35.23 12.31
N SER A 17 -21.77 -34.60 13.43
CA SER A 17 -22.06 -33.20 13.71
C SER A 17 -21.02 -32.33 13.01
N THR A 18 -21.24 -32.05 11.73
CA THR A 18 -20.48 -31.01 11.03
C THR A 18 -21.20 -29.68 11.25
N VAL A 19 -21.19 -29.15 12.48
CA VAL A 19 -21.71 -27.79 12.72
C VAL A 19 -20.80 -26.81 11.98
N ARG A 20 -21.32 -26.25 10.88
CA ARG A 20 -20.61 -25.25 10.08
C ARG A 20 -21.01 -23.86 10.58
N THR A 21 -20.13 -23.21 11.34
CA THR A 21 -20.40 -21.89 11.91
C THR A 21 -20.18 -20.77 10.90
N VAL A 22 -21.10 -19.82 10.83
CA VAL A 22 -20.86 -18.55 10.13
C VAL A 22 -19.96 -17.69 11.00
N ALA A 23 -18.76 -17.37 10.52
CA ALA A 23 -17.83 -16.46 11.19
C ALA A 23 -18.12 -15.01 10.79
N ALA A 24 -18.03 -14.09 11.76
CA ALA A 24 -18.11 -12.67 11.51
C ALA A 24 -16.90 -12.21 10.68
N VAL A 25 -17.14 -11.45 9.61
CA VAL A 25 -16.06 -10.82 8.81
C VAL A 25 -15.53 -9.56 9.47
N THR A 26 -14.36 -9.07 9.02
CA THR A 26 -13.84 -7.77 9.43
C THR A 26 -14.82 -6.65 9.05
N THR A 27 -14.80 -5.53 9.79
CA THR A 27 -15.75 -4.41 9.59
C THR A 27 -15.10 -3.09 9.19
N SER A 28 -13.76 -3.01 9.27
CA SER A 28 -13.02 -1.75 9.18
C SER A 28 -11.72 -1.80 8.37
N VAL A 29 -11.48 -2.85 7.57
CA VAL A 29 -10.37 -2.82 6.61
C VAL A 29 -10.65 -1.72 5.60
N THR A 30 -9.78 -0.72 5.56
CA THR A 30 -10.05 0.53 4.83
C THR A 30 -9.17 0.63 3.60
N ALA A 31 -9.78 0.73 2.42
CA ALA A 31 -9.09 1.01 1.18
C ALA A 31 -8.85 2.51 1.00
N PHE A 32 -7.60 2.88 0.69
CA PHE A 32 -7.18 4.23 0.33
C PHE A 32 -6.69 4.19 -1.11
N VAL A 33 -7.33 4.97 -1.99
CA VAL A 33 -6.96 5.05 -3.40
C VAL A 33 -6.56 6.49 -3.72
N GLY A 34 -5.38 6.69 -4.30
CA GLY A 34 -4.86 8.02 -4.63
C GLY A 34 -3.37 8.02 -4.96
N HIS A 35 -2.75 9.19 -4.99
CA HIS A 35 -1.35 9.34 -5.35
C HIS A 35 -0.39 8.97 -4.22
N THR A 36 0.74 8.35 -4.58
CA THR A 36 1.88 8.15 -3.68
C THR A 36 3.18 8.30 -4.46
N ARG A 37 4.26 8.62 -3.73
CA ARG A 37 5.59 8.86 -4.29
C ARG A 37 6.22 7.60 -4.91
N ARG A 38 5.97 6.45 -4.31
CA ARG A 38 6.44 5.14 -4.80
C ARG A 38 5.40 4.06 -4.51
N GLY A 39 5.71 2.82 -4.89
CA GLY A 39 4.85 1.66 -4.69
C GLY A 39 4.23 1.20 -6.01
N PRO A 40 3.63 0.00 -6.02
CA PRO A 40 3.10 -0.57 -7.25
C PRO A 40 1.85 0.21 -7.68
N VAL A 41 1.85 0.68 -8.94
CA VAL A 41 0.73 1.41 -9.53
C VAL A 41 -0.41 0.43 -9.83
N ASN A 42 -1.65 0.82 -9.53
CA ASN A 42 -2.88 0.06 -9.73
C ASN A 42 -2.90 -1.33 -9.07
N ARG A 43 -2.03 -1.58 -8.08
CA ARG A 43 -2.06 -2.82 -7.31
C ARG A 43 -2.40 -2.55 -5.85
N PRO A 44 -3.38 -3.26 -5.28
CA PRO A 44 -3.70 -3.14 -3.87
C PRO A 44 -2.58 -3.76 -3.02
N VAL A 45 -2.10 -3.01 -2.03
CA VAL A 45 -1.14 -3.51 -1.04
C VAL A 45 -1.69 -3.30 0.36
N ALA A 46 -1.78 -4.38 1.13
CA ALA A 46 -2.15 -4.31 2.54
C ALA A 46 -1.01 -3.71 3.37
N VAL A 47 -1.35 -2.80 4.28
CA VAL A 47 -0.45 -2.21 5.26
C VAL A 47 -1.09 -2.27 6.65
N SER A 48 -0.29 -2.61 7.65
CA SER A 48 -0.73 -2.79 9.04
C SER A 48 -0.42 -1.60 9.95
N GLY A 49 0.18 -0.54 9.40
CA GLY A 49 0.51 0.67 10.14
C GLY A 49 1.17 1.74 9.27
N PHE A 50 1.28 2.95 9.81
CA PHE A 50 1.85 4.07 9.05
C PHE A 50 3.33 3.87 8.68
N ALA A 51 4.13 3.27 9.56
CA ALA A 51 5.53 2.96 9.25
C ALA A 51 5.66 1.96 8.08
N ASP A 52 4.69 1.07 7.91
CA ASP A 52 4.63 0.14 6.78
C ASP A 52 4.27 0.85 5.48
N TYR A 53 3.28 1.74 5.56
CA TYR A 53 2.95 2.66 4.47
C TYR A 53 4.16 3.51 4.05
N GLU A 54 4.92 4.10 4.97
CA GLU A 54 6.13 4.89 4.65
C GLU A 54 7.17 4.04 3.90
N ARG A 55 7.41 2.81 4.38
CA ARG A 55 8.34 1.87 3.74
C ARG A 55 7.89 1.39 2.37
N ARG A 56 6.59 1.28 2.09
CA ARG A 56 6.11 0.80 0.78
C ARG A 56 5.81 1.93 -0.21
N PHE A 57 5.25 3.03 0.26
CA PHE A 57 4.67 4.08 -0.58
C PHE A 57 5.39 5.43 -0.52
N GLY A 58 6.35 5.60 0.40
CA GLY A 58 7.19 6.80 0.48
C GLY A 58 6.68 7.88 1.44
N GLY A 59 5.66 7.57 2.24
CA GLY A 59 5.19 8.43 3.33
C GLY A 59 4.36 9.61 2.86
N LEU A 60 4.50 10.74 3.55
CA LEU A 60 3.72 11.95 3.27
C LEU A 60 4.21 12.63 1.99
N ASP A 61 3.26 13.21 1.24
CA ASP A 61 3.52 14.00 0.05
C ASP A 61 2.81 15.37 0.15
N ARG A 62 3.42 16.41 -0.42
CA ARG A 62 2.80 17.74 -0.48
C ARG A 62 1.70 17.81 -1.55
N SER A 63 1.88 17.08 -2.65
CA SER A 63 0.97 17.05 -3.80
C SER A 63 -0.27 16.19 -3.57
N SER A 64 -0.28 15.33 -2.54
CA SER A 64 -1.35 14.37 -2.28
C SER A 64 -1.76 14.34 -0.81
N PRO A 65 -3.07 14.36 -0.50
CA PRO A 65 -3.58 14.15 0.85
C PRO A 65 -3.63 12.67 1.26
N LEU A 66 -3.34 11.71 0.37
CA LEU A 66 -3.51 10.28 0.66
C LEU A 66 -2.66 9.83 1.84
N GLY A 67 -1.37 10.20 1.88
CA GLY A 67 -0.48 9.85 2.98
C GLY A 67 -0.94 10.41 4.33
N HIS A 68 -1.47 11.65 4.33
CA HIS A 68 -2.06 12.25 5.53
C HIS A 68 -3.34 11.51 5.95
N ALA A 69 -4.21 11.12 5.01
CA ALA A 69 -5.41 10.34 5.33
C ALA A 69 -5.08 8.97 5.94
N VAL A 70 -4.08 8.25 5.40
CA VAL A 70 -3.60 6.97 5.95
C VAL A 70 -3.00 7.18 7.35
N GLN A 71 -2.22 8.26 7.55
CA GLN A 71 -1.70 8.60 8.87
C GLN A 71 -2.84 8.85 9.87
N GLN A 72 -3.83 9.66 9.49
CA GLN A 72 -4.97 9.97 10.35
C GLN A 72 -5.81 8.74 10.68
N PHE A 73 -5.95 7.81 9.73
CA PHE A 73 -6.63 6.53 9.96
C PHE A 73 -5.99 5.73 11.11
N PHE A 74 -4.68 5.49 11.02
CA PHE A 74 -3.96 4.75 12.06
C PHE A 74 -3.92 5.52 13.39
N LEU A 75 -3.78 6.84 13.37
CA LEU A 75 -3.84 7.67 14.58
C LEU A 75 -5.21 7.64 15.27
N ASN A 76 -6.28 7.42 14.53
CA ASN A 76 -7.64 7.38 15.05
C ASN A 76 -8.16 5.96 15.33
N GLY A 77 -7.29 4.94 15.33
CA GLY A 77 -7.65 3.58 15.74
C GLY A 77 -7.92 2.61 14.59
N GLY A 78 -7.60 2.99 13.36
CA GLY A 78 -7.46 2.06 12.24
C GLY A 78 -6.34 1.05 12.48
N SER A 79 -6.52 -0.19 12.01
CA SER A 79 -5.58 -1.31 12.23
C SER A 79 -5.08 -1.97 10.95
N SER A 80 -5.88 -1.94 9.88
CA SER A 80 -5.55 -2.54 8.60
C SER A 80 -6.06 -1.66 7.46
N ALA A 81 -5.16 -1.33 6.53
CA ALA A 81 -5.49 -0.56 5.35
C ALA A 81 -5.01 -1.27 4.08
N VAL A 82 -5.74 -1.06 2.99
CA VAL A 82 -5.33 -1.47 1.64
C VAL A 82 -5.05 -0.19 0.86
N VAL A 83 -3.85 -0.03 0.33
CA VAL A 83 -3.50 1.17 -0.43
C VAL A 83 -3.38 0.79 -1.90
N VAL A 84 -4.06 1.53 -2.76
CA VAL A 84 -3.91 1.47 -4.21
C VAL A 84 -3.30 2.79 -4.67
N ARG A 85 -2.06 2.72 -5.15
CA ARG A 85 -1.41 3.87 -5.77
C ARG A 85 -1.99 4.08 -7.15
N VAL A 86 -2.43 5.29 -7.43
CA VAL A 86 -2.89 5.73 -8.75
C VAL A 86 -2.11 6.99 -9.12
N THR A 87 -1.61 7.03 -10.35
CA THR A 87 -0.90 8.18 -10.92
C THR A 87 -1.59 8.57 -12.20
N LYS A 88 -1.56 9.86 -12.53
CA LYS A 88 -2.03 10.32 -13.84
C LYS A 88 -1.29 9.58 -14.96
N GLU A 89 -2.04 9.02 -15.90
CA GLU A 89 -1.48 8.21 -16.99
C GLU A 89 -0.33 8.92 -17.71
N GLY A 90 0.75 8.19 -17.97
CA GLY A 90 1.93 8.67 -18.70
C GLY A 90 2.85 9.64 -17.95
N THR A 91 2.55 9.98 -16.69
CA THR A 91 3.39 10.93 -15.91
C THR A 91 4.44 10.26 -15.03
N GLY A 92 4.22 9.02 -14.60
CA GLY A 92 5.18 8.24 -13.82
C GLY A 92 6.18 7.53 -14.72
N THR A 93 7.47 7.65 -14.44
CA THR A 93 8.54 6.98 -15.19
C THR A 93 9.41 6.13 -14.27
N CYS A 94 9.84 4.96 -14.75
CA CYS A 94 10.80 4.12 -14.05
C CYS A 94 12.22 4.65 -14.29
N ALA A 95 13.05 4.65 -13.25
CA ALA A 95 14.47 4.94 -13.43
C ALA A 95 15.15 3.76 -14.14
N ALA A 96 15.96 4.01 -15.16
CA ALA A 96 16.67 2.97 -15.90
C ALA A 96 18.15 3.30 -16.08
N VAL A 97 18.96 2.27 -16.26
CA VAL A 97 20.34 2.38 -16.71
C VAL A 97 20.64 1.31 -17.75
N THR A 98 21.24 1.71 -18.86
CA THR A 98 21.71 0.79 -19.89
C THR A 98 23.19 0.51 -19.67
N LEU A 99 23.51 -0.76 -19.45
CA LEU A 99 24.87 -1.25 -19.30
C LEU A 99 25.41 -1.58 -20.70
N ALA A 100 26.61 -1.08 -21.01
CA ALA A 100 27.28 -1.32 -22.28
C ALA A 100 28.20 -2.55 -22.22
N SER A 101 28.52 -3.10 -23.39
CA SER A 101 29.58 -4.08 -23.61
C SER A 101 30.61 -3.48 -24.57
N THR A 102 31.89 -3.61 -24.22
CA THR A 102 33.03 -3.28 -25.10
C THR A 102 33.80 -4.51 -25.56
N ARG A 103 33.31 -5.72 -25.21
CA ARG A 103 34.00 -6.99 -25.49
C ARG A 103 34.13 -7.31 -26.99
N ASP A 104 33.14 -6.93 -27.79
CA ASP A 104 33.06 -7.30 -29.22
C ASP A 104 33.46 -6.15 -30.17
N GLY A 105 34.06 -5.07 -29.64
CA GLY A 105 34.55 -3.94 -30.43
C GLY A 105 34.06 -2.59 -29.89
N ALA A 106 33.30 -1.86 -30.71
CA ALA A 106 32.75 -0.57 -30.29
C ALA A 106 31.75 -0.76 -29.13
N GLU A 107 31.69 0.23 -28.24
CA GLU A 107 30.75 0.27 -27.12
C GLU A 107 29.31 0.13 -27.65
N ALA A 108 28.62 -0.93 -27.23
CA ALA A 108 27.26 -1.24 -27.63
C ALA A 108 26.37 -1.53 -26.41
N PRO A 109 25.07 -1.17 -26.44
CA PRO A 109 24.17 -1.48 -25.35
C PRO A 109 24.00 -3.00 -25.20
N SER A 110 24.07 -3.49 -23.97
CA SER A 110 24.00 -4.92 -23.64
C SER A 110 22.76 -5.24 -22.83
N LEU A 111 22.61 -4.62 -21.66
CA LEU A 111 21.54 -4.92 -20.72
C LEU A 111 20.98 -3.61 -20.13
N THR A 112 19.70 -3.35 -20.36
CA THR A 112 18.99 -2.28 -19.67
C THR A 112 18.40 -2.82 -18.37
N VAL A 113 18.70 -2.15 -17.26
CA VAL A 113 18.16 -2.46 -15.93
C VAL A 113 17.26 -1.30 -15.51
N THR A 114 15.98 -1.60 -15.32
CA THR A 114 14.92 -0.64 -15.04
C THR A 114 14.34 -0.89 -13.66
N ALA A 115 14.07 0.15 -12.87
CA ALA A 115 13.35 0.01 -11.61
C ALA A 115 11.96 -0.58 -11.88
N LYS A 116 11.55 -1.55 -11.06
CA LYS A 116 10.33 -2.33 -11.26
C LYS A 116 9.04 -1.48 -11.19
N GLU A 117 9.10 -0.35 -10.51
CA GLU A 117 7.96 0.53 -10.29
C GLU A 117 8.36 1.99 -10.60
N PRO A 118 7.46 2.80 -11.22
CA PRO A 118 7.71 4.22 -11.45
C PRO A 118 8.03 4.98 -10.17
N GLY A 119 8.94 5.94 -10.27
CA GLY A 119 9.29 6.83 -9.16
C GLY A 119 10.76 7.25 -9.09
N ALA A 120 11.00 8.41 -8.49
CA ALA A 120 12.31 8.96 -8.21
C ALA A 120 13.13 8.08 -7.26
N TRP A 121 12.47 7.20 -6.49
CA TRP A 121 13.13 6.23 -5.61
C TRP A 121 14.15 5.34 -6.36
N GLY A 122 13.90 5.04 -7.64
CA GLY A 122 14.78 4.21 -8.46
C GLY A 122 16.18 4.82 -8.66
N ALA A 123 16.31 6.15 -8.60
CA ALA A 123 17.61 6.83 -8.62
C ALA A 123 18.47 6.56 -7.37
N GLY A 124 17.85 6.04 -6.31
CA GLY A 124 18.53 5.57 -5.10
C GLY A 124 19.18 4.18 -5.24
N LEU A 125 18.92 3.46 -6.34
CA LEU A 125 19.53 2.17 -6.62
C LEU A 125 20.91 2.33 -7.25
N ARG A 126 21.75 1.31 -7.05
CA ARG A 126 23.10 1.22 -7.60
C ARG A 126 23.29 -0.18 -8.17
N ILE A 127 23.57 -0.28 -9.46
CA ILE A 127 23.76 -1.54 -10.16
C ILE A 127 25.26 -1.79 -10.31
N ALA A 128 25.77 -2.86 -9.71
CA ALA A 128 27.16 -3.26 -9.86
C ALA A 128 27.24 -4.58 -10.63
N VAL A 129 28.17 -4.63 -11.59
CA VAL A 129 28.48 -5.81 -12.39
C VAL A 129 29.87 -6.28 -12.06
N ASP A 130 30.05 -7.57 -11.86
CA ASP A 130 31.36 -8.19 -11.75
C ASP A 130 31.42 -9.52 -12.52
N HIS A 131 32.62 -9.89 -12.96
CA HIS A 131 32.87 -11.14 -13.69
C HIS A 131 33.61 -12.15 -12.79
N ASP A 132 33.35 -12.12 -11.48
CA ASP A 132 33.89 -13.09 -10.53
C ASP A 132 33.05 -14.37 -10.59
N THR A 133 33.22 -15.09 -11.70
CA THR A 133 32.49 -16.32 -12.02
C THR A 133 33.47 -17.39 -12.51
N PRO A 134 33.08 -18.68 -12.51
CA PRO A 134 33.92 -19.74 -13.09
C PRO A 134 34.21 -19.54 -14.58
N GLN A 135 33.34 -18.82 -15.31
CA GLN A 135 33.47 -18.51 -16.73
C GLN A 135 33.30 -17.00 -16.98
N PRO A 136 34.33 -16.16 -16.69
CA PRO A 136 34.24 -14.70 -16.84
C PRO A 136 34.02 -14.22 -18.28
N GLY A 137 34.28 -15.09 -19.26
CA GLY A 137 34.03 -14.86 -20.69
C GLY A 137 32.56 -15.00 -21.11
N GLU A 138 31.74 -15.65 -20.29
CA GLU A 138 30.37 -16.05 -20.66
C GLU A 138 29.35 -15.59 -19.62
N THR A 139 29.77 -15.49 -18.35
CA THR A 139 28.87 -15.23 -17.23
C THR A 139 29.34 -14.09 -16.33
N PHE A 140 28.38 -13.40 -15.71
CA PHE A 140 28.62 -12.25 -14.82
C PHE A 140 27.67 -12.27 -13.61
N ASN A 141 28.01 -11.54 -12.56
CA ASN A 141 27.15 -11.30 -11.42
C ASN A 141 26.57 -9.88 -11.50
N LEU A 142 25.30 -9.73 -11.11
CA LEU A 142 24.61 -8.45 -10.98
C LEU A 142 24.21 -8.24 -9.52
N ARG A 143 24.66 -7.13 -8.93
CA ARG A 143 24.34 -6.73 -7.55
C ARG A 143 23.51 -5.45 -7.59
N VAL A 144 22.43 -5.41 -6.83
CA VAL A 144 21.63 -4.20 -6.58
C VAL A 144 21.97 -3.70 -5.18
N LEU A 145 22.51 -2.49 -5.11
CA LEU A 145 22.93 -1.83 -3.88
C LEU A 145 22.08 -0.57 -3.63
N ASP A 146 22.09 -0.07 -2.40
CA ASP A 146 21.64 1.29 -2.10
C ASP A 146 22.79 2.32 -2.25
N THR A 147 22.47 3.61 -2.09
CA THR A 147 23.45 4.70 -2.17
C THR A 147 24.51 4.69 -1.08
N ALA A 148 24.29 3.95 0.02
CA ALA A 148 25.26 3.76 1.10
C ALA A 148 26.15 2.52 0.89
N GLY A 149 25.93 1.76 -0.19
CA GLY A 149 26.65 0.52 -0.50
C GLY A 149 26.09 -0.74 0.15
N GLY A 150 24.93 -0.67 0.81
CA GLY A 150 24.24 -1.84 1.35
C GLY A 150 23.67 -2.72 0.24
N LEU A 151 23.99 -4.01 0.26
CA LEU A 151 23.46 -4.99 -0.69
C LEU A 151 21.95 -5.21 -0.48
N ARG A 152 21.17 -5.08 -1.55
CA ARG A 152 19.71 -5.28 -1.56
C ARG A 152 19.33 -6.59 -2.22
N GLU A 153 19.85 -6.83 -3.42
CA GLU A 153 19.58 -8.05 -4.19
C GLU A 153 20.84 -8.47 -4.95
N SER A 154 20.93 -9.75 -5.29
CA SER A 154 22.08 -10.31 -5.97
C SER A 154 21.68 -11.46 -6.88
N PHE A 155 22.29 -11.48 -8.06
CA PHE A 155 22.09 -12.50 -9.08
C PHE A 155 23.45 -12.94 -9.62
N ASP A 156 23.88 -14.15 -9.28
CA ASP A 156 25.20 -14.64 -9.65
C ASP A 156 25.18 -15.40 -11.00
N GLY A 157 26.29 -15.52 -11.72
CA GLY A 157 26.43 -16.37 -12.91
C GLY A 157 25.35 -16.18 -13.99
N LEU A 158 24.91 -14.95 -14.23
CA LEU A 158 23.99 -14.58 -15.31
C LEU A 158 24.69 -14.68 -16.66
N SER A 159 23.93 -14.99 -17.72
CA SER A 159 24.40 -15.02 -19.11
C SER A 159 23.58 -14.08 -19.99
N MET A 160 24.18 -13.57 -21.06
CA MET A 160 23.48 -12.81 -22.11
C MET A 160 23.04 -13.67 -23.30
N ASP A 161 23.30 -14.97 -23.26
CA ASP A 161 22.78 -15.95 -24.22
C ASP A 161 21.33 -16.31 -23.86
N SER A 162 20.41 -16.12 -24.82
CA SER A 162 18.98 -16.37 -24.66
C SER A 162 18.65 -17.85 -24.43
N ASP A 163 19.50 -18.76 -24.90
CA ASP A 163 19.31 -20.20 -24.74
C ASP A 163 19.91 -20.73 -23.42
N HIS A 164 20.66 -19.89 -22.70
CA HIS A 164 21.27 -20.26 -21.44
C HIS A 164 20.22 -20.29 -20.30
N PRO A 165 20.20 -21.32 -19.42
CA PRO A 165 19.22 -21.42 -18.34
C PRO A 165 19.31 -20.27 -17.33
N ARG A 166 20.43 -19.54 -17.32
CA ARG A 166 20.64 -18.33 -16.51
C ARG A 166 20.61 -17.04 -17.32
N PHE A 167 19.84 -16.99 -18.41
CA PHE A 167 19.66 -15.77 -19.20
C PHE A 167 19.22 -14.59 -18.31
N ALA A 168 19.95 -13.47 -18.39
CA ALA A 168 19.86 -12.39 -17.42
C ALA A 168 18.44 -11.80 -17.28
N PRO A 169 17.72 -11.44 -18.37
CA PRO A 169 16.33 -11.01 -18.28
C PRO A 169 15.43 -12.02 -17.56
N THR A 170 15.52 -13.31 -17.89
CA THR A 170 14.66 -14.35 -17.31
C THR A 170 14.89 -14.49 -15.81
N VAL A 171 16.15 -14.59 -15.38
CA VAL A 171 16.49 -14.79 -13.96
C VAL A 171 16.17 -13.56 -13.12
N VAL A 172 16.54 -12.36 -13.60
CA VAL A 172 16.31 -11.12 -12.87
C VAL A 172 14.82 -10.83 -12.76
N ASN A 173 14.05 -10.93 -13.85
CA ASN A 173 12.61 -10.58 -13.83
C ASN A 173 11.79 -11.55 -12.97
N ALA A 174 12.23 -12.80 -12.85
CA ALA A 174 11.61 -13.79 -11.97
C ALA A 174 11.97 -13.60 -10.48
N GLY A 175 13.21 -13.20 -10.17
CA GLY A 175 13.72 -13.18 -8.80
C GLY A 175 13.75 -11.80 -8.11
N SER A 176 13.66 -10.72 -8.87
CA SER A 176 13.85 -9.35 -8.38
C SER A 176 12.55 -8.71 -7.88
N SER A 177 12.64 -8.02 -6.75
CA SER A 177 11.58 -7.15 -6.22
C SER A 177 11.81 -5.67 -6.54
N LEU A 178 13.02 -5.28 -6.97
CA LEU A 178 13.42 -3.88 -7.15
C LEU A 178 13.62 -3.47 -8.61
N VAL A 179 14.12 -4.37 -9.44
CA VAL A 179 14.48 -4.10 -10.84
C VAL A 179 13.94 -5.14 -11.81
N GLU A 180 13.84 -4.77 -13.07
CA GLU A 180 13.63 -5.65 -14.21
C GLU A 180 14.76 -5.41 -15.23
N ALA A 181 15.10 -6.43 -16.00
CA ALA A 181 16.17 -6.40 -16.97
C ALA A 181 15.65 -6.75 -18.37
N ALA A 182 16.15 -6.04 -19.38
CA ALA A 182 15.88 -6.26 -20.79
C ALA A 182 17.21 -6.33 -21.55
N ALA A 183 17.37 -7.34 -22.40
CA ALA A 183 18.57 -7.46 -23.24
C ALA A 183 18.44 -6.53 -24.47
N GLU A 184 19.44 -5.67 -24.65
CA GLU A 184 19.58 -4.79 -25.82
C GLU A 184 20.55 -5.39 -26.85
N GLY A 185 21.36 -6.36 -26.44
CA GLY A 185 22.32 -7.09 -27.27
C GLY A 185 22.79 -8.38 -26.59
N SER A 186 23.65 -9.12 -27.27
CA SER A 186 24.19 -10.41 -26.79
C SER A 186 25.52 -10.31 -26.04
N GLY A 187 26.21 -9.16 -26.13
CA GLY A 187 27.48 -8.96 -25.44
C GLY A 187 27.28 -8.92 -23.93
N THR A 188 28.17 -9.54 -23.14
CA THR A 188 28.14 -9.47 -21.67
C THR A 188 28.41 -8.04 -21.17
N PRO A 189 27.64 -7.50 -20.21
CA PRO A 189 27.85 -6.16 -19.68
C PRO A 189 29.26 -5.97 -19.11
N ASP A 190 29.84 -4.79 -19.33
CA ASP A 190 31.14 -4.45 -18.78
C ASP A 190 31.07 -4.37 -17.24
N PRO A 191 32.11 -4.87 -16.54
CA PRO A 191 32.14 -4.86 -15.09
C PRO A 191 32.29 -3.43 -14.55
N SER A 192 31.76 -3.18 -13.36
CA SER A 192 31.93 -1.91 -12.64
C SER A 192 33.39 -1.69 -12.23
N GLY A 193 33.82 -0.44 -12.13
CA GLY A 193 35.20 -0.08 -11.80
C GLY A 193 36.18 -0.22 -12.97
N THR A 194 37.46 0.04 -12.69
CA THR A 194 38.54 -0.02 -13.68
C THR A 194 38.96 -1.46 -13.90
N VAL A 195 39.06 -1.91 -15.15
CA VAL A 195 39.64 -3.24 -15.46
C VAL A 195 40.91 -3.09 -16.27
N SER A 196 41.94 -3.82 -15.87
CA SER A 196 43.23 -3.83 -16.56
C SER A 196 43.18 -4.59 -17.88
N LYS A 197 44.16 -4.37 -18.76
CA LYS A 197 44.53 -5.34 -19.80
C LYS A 197 44.96 -6.67 -19.16
N PRO A 198 44.93 -7.80 -19.90
CA PRO A 198 45.50 -9.05 -19.40
C PRO A 198 46.99 -8.84 -19.12
N PHE A 199 47.44 -9.17 -17.92
CA PHE A 199 48.85 -9.09 -17.55
C PHE A 199 49.67 -10.12 -18.34
N PRO A 200 50.87 -9.78 -18.84
CA PRO A 200 51.80 -10.73 -19.46
C PRO A 200 52.30 -11.75 -18.41
N ALA A 201 52.83 -12.90 -18.86
CA ALA A 201 53.24 -14.02 -17.99
C ALA A 201 54.15 -13.57 -16.85
N GLU A 202 55.12 -12.70 -17.14
CA GLU A 202 55.95 -12.00 -16.17
C GLU A 202 55.40 -10.60 -15.92
N LEU A 203 55.35 -10.16 -14.65
CA LEU A 203 54.87 -8.82 -14.29
C LEU A 203 55.90 -7.74 -14.70
N PRO A 204 55.44 -6.56 -15.16
CA PRO A 204 56.33 -5.44 -15.46
C PRO A 204 56.95 -4.85 -14.19
N ARG A 205 57.89 -3.92 -14.33
CA ARG A 205 58.56 -3.26 -13.19
C ARG A 205 57.56 -2.53 -12.28
N LEU A 206 57.57 -2.87 -11.00
CA LEU A 206 56.62 -2.37 -10.00
C LEU A 206 57.19 -1.26 -9.09
N ASP A 207 58.47 -0.93 -9.23
CA ASP A 207 59.21 0.07 -8.44
C ASP A 207 58.98 1.52 -8.89
N ARG A 208 57.88 1.77 -9.63
CA ARG A 208 57.54 3.07 -10.22
C ARG A 208 56.37 3.74 -9.50
N GLN A 209 56.30 5.07 -9.63
CA GLN A 209 55.17 5.85 -9.15
C GLN A 209 53.97 5.71 -10.08
N VAL A 210 52.79 5.57 -9.48
CA VAL A 210 51.49 5.52 -10.14
C VAL A 210 50.63 6.64 -9.57
N GLU A 211 50.02 7.46 -10.44
CA GLU A 211 48.95 8.37 -10.03
C GLU A 211 47.61 7.64 -10.16
N VAL A 212 46.79 7.73 -9.11
CA VAL A 212 45.42 7.26 -9.10
C VAL A 212 44.49 8.43 -8.80
N ARG A 213 43.43 8.54 -9.57
CA ARG A 213 42.36 9.51 -9.39
C ARG A 213 41.05 8.78 -9.11
N ILE A 214 40.41 9.11 -8.00
CA ILE A 214 39.05 8.65 -7.69
C ILE A 214 38.16 9.88 -7.61
N GLY A 215 37.25 10.01 -8.57
CA GLY A 215 36.46 11.22 -8.77
C GLY A 215 37.35 12.46 -8.93
N GLY A 216 37.16 13.46 -8.08
CA GLY A 216 37.94 14.69 -8.08
C GLY A 216 39.30 14.62 -7.36
N THR A 217 39.65 13.50 -6.72
CA THR A 217 40.84 13.40 -5.85
C THR A 217 41.95 12.61 -6.52
N ALA A 218 43.10 13.25 -6.75
CA ALA A 218 44.32 12.60 -7.25
C ALA A 218 45.32 12.31 -6.13
N ARG A 219 45.99 11.17 -6.23
CA ARG A 219 47.03 10.70 -5.30
C ARG A 219 48.12 9.96 -6.06
N THR A 220 49.35 10.05 -5.58
CA THR A 220 50.50 9.36 -6.18
C THR A 220 51.15 8.48 -5.14
N PHE A 221 51.52 7.26 -5.52
CA PHE A 221 52.24 6.32 -4.65
C PHE A 221 53.18 5.44 -5.47
N THR A 222 54.21 4.88 -4.82
CA THR A 222 55.05 3.84 -5.42
C THR A 222 54.38 2.49 -5.24
N LEU A 223 54.21 1.75 -6.33
CA LEU A 223 53.44 0.50 -6.33
C LEU A 223 54.10 -0.61 -5.49
N HIS A 224 55.42 -0.81 -5.65
CA HIS A 224 56.25 -1.70 -4.81
C HIS A 224 57.51 -0.97 -4.35
N ASP A 225 57.72 -0.93 -3.04
CA ASP A 225 58.95 -0.45 -2.39
C ASP A 225 59.56 -1.63 -1.61
N PRO A 226 60.69 -2.22 -2.06
CA PRO A 226 61.30 -3.37 -1.41
C PRO A 226 61.60 -3.16 0.08
N GLY A 227 61.89 -1.93 0.50
CA GLY A 227 62.18 -1.59 1.89
C GLY A 227 60.95 -1.55 2.81
N ARG A 228 59.74 -1.47 2.23
CA ARG A 228 58.47 -1.34 2.97
C ARG A 228 57.46 -2.46 2.71
N ASP A 229 57.50 -3.05 1.52
CA ASP A 229 56.51 -4.02 1.05
C ASP A 229 57.01 -5.46 1.04
N GLY A 230 58.32 -5.69 1.24
CA GLY A 230 58.94 -7.01 1.19
C GLY A 230 59.22 -7.48 -0.24
N ASP A 231 59.14 -8.79 -0.47
CA ASP A 231 59.38 -9.39 -1.78
C ASP A 231 58.40 -8.85 -2.84
N ALA A 232 58.88 -8.72 -4.08
CA ALA A 232 58.03 -8.30 -5.19
C ALA A 232 56.96 -9.37 -5.47
N PRO A 233 55.71 -8.98 -5.76
CA PRO A 233 54.66 -9.94 -6.02
C PRO A 233 55.01 -10.81 -7.23
N ALA A 234 54.92 -12.14 -7.06
CA ALA A 234 55.26 -13.12 -8.08
C ALA A 234 54.10 -13.36 -9.08
N GLY A 235 52.90 -12.85 -8.79
CA GLY A 235 51.73 -13.04 -9.63
C GLY A 235 50.62 -12.01 -9.42
N VAL A 236 49.60 -12.06 -10.28
CA VAL A 236 48.49 -11.10 -10.32
C VAL A 236 47.71 -11.06 -9.00
N ALA A 237 47.60 -12.18 -8.29
CA ALA A 237 46.93 -12.24 -6.99
C ALA A 237 47.68 -11.47 -5.89
N GLU A 238 48.99 -11.63 -5.79
CA GLU A 238 49.82 -10.88 -4.84
C GLU A 238 49.86 -9.39 -5.20
N LEU A 239 49.89 -9.07 -6.51
CA LEU A 239 49.78 -7.70 -7.00
C LEU A 239 48.43 -7.07 -6.62
N ALA A 240 47.33 -7.82 -6.70
CA ALA A 240 46.00 -7.35 -6.30
C ALA A 240 45.98 -6.95 -4.81
N LEU A 241 46.50 -7.82 -3.94
CA LEU A 241 46.58 -7.58 -2.50
C LEU A 241 47.48 -6.37 -2.17
N LEU A 242 48.62 -6.26 -2.84
CA LEU A 242 49.54 -5.13 -2.70
C LEU A 242 48.84 -3.82 -3.12
N LEU A 243 48.22 -3.81 -4.31
CA LEU A 243 47.53 -2.65 -4.85
C LEU A 243 46.35 -2.23 -3.95
N GLU A 244 45.54 -3.18 -3.49
CA GLU A 244 44.45 -2.91 -2.55
C GLU A 244 44.96 -2.27 -1.25
N ARG A 245 46.02 -2.83 -0.67
CA ARG A 245 46.65 -2.28 0.54
C ARG A 245 47.14 -0.86 0.33
N LYS A 246 47.83 -0.59 -0.79
CA LYS A 246 48.33 0.76 -1.13
C LYS A 246 47.19 1.75 -1.29
N LEU A 247 46.16 1.40 -2.05
CA LEU A 247 45.02 2.27 -2.31
C LEU A 247 44.25 2.59 -1.03
N ARG A 248 44.03 1.60 -0.15
CA ARG A 248 43.34 1.82 1.13
C ARG A 248 44.14 2.65 2.13
N ALA A 249 45.47 2.71 2.00
CA ALA A 249 46.33 3.52 2.85
C ALA A 249 46.37 5.01 2.42
N LEU A 250 45.84 5.35 1.24
CA LEU A 250 45.82 6.73 0.75
C LEU A 250 44.78 7.57 1.51
N PRO A 251 45.07 8.85 1.78
CA PRO A 251 44.16 9.71 2.54
C PRO A 251 42.94 10.10 1.72
N ASP A 252 41.76 9.75 2.24
CA ASP A 252 40.45 10.16 1.75
C ASP A 252 40.13 11.63 2.04
N ALA A 253 39.21 12.19 1.27
CA ALA A 253 38.57 13.45 1.63
C ALA A 253 37.72 13.28 2.90
N PRO A 254 37.60 14.30 3.78
CA PRO A 254 36.81 14.20 5.01
C PRO A 254 35.39 13.69 4.75
N GLY A 255 34.97 12.67 5.50
CA GLY A 255 33.64 12.06 5.38
C GLY A 255 33.44 11.13 4.18
N ARG A 256 34.45 10.94 3.33
CA ARG A 256 34.45 9.95 2.24
C ARG A 256 35.29 8.73 2.60
N ARG A 257 35.01 7.62 1.93
CA ARG A 257 35.75 6.35 2.03
C ARG A 257 36.11 5.79 0.65
N ALA A 258 36.34 6.68 -0.30
CA ALA A 258 36.54 6.33 -1.70
C ALA A 258 37.83 5.52 -1.89
N PHE A 259 38.91 5.89 -1.20
CA PHE A 259 40.17 5.15 -1.15
C PHE A 259 40.15 4.03 -0.11
N ALA A 260 39.76 4.32 1.14
CA ALA A 260 39.79 3.38 2.26
C ALA A 260 38.92 2.13 2.05
N GLY A 261 37.84 2.23 1.27
CA GLY A 261 36.97 1.09 0.93
C GLY A 261 37.30 0.41 -0.40
N THR A 262 38.39 0.80 -1.09
CA THR A 262 38.72 0.26 -2.41
C THR A 262 38.85 -1.26 -2.38
N ARG A 263 38.36 -1.94 -3.42
CA ARG A 263 38.48 -3.39 -3.58
C ARG A 263 39.18 -3.71 -4.90
N VAL A 264 40.13 -4.65 -4.85
CA VAL A 264 40.85 -5.14 -6.03
C VAL A 264 40.59 -6.63 -6.17
N THR A 265 39.88 -7.02 -7.23
CA THR A 265 39.54 -8.43 -7.51
C THR A 265 40.29 -8.91 -8.74
N VAL A 266 40.69 -10.19 -8.73
CA VAL A 266 41.35 -10.84 -9.86
C VAL A 266 40.32 -11.61 -10.66
N SER A 267 40.29 -11.43 -11.98
CA SER A 267 39.52 -12.28 -12.89
C SER A 267 40.42 -12.73 -14.04
N GLY A 268 40.78 -14.01 -14.04
CA GLY A 268 41.81 -14.56 -14.93
C GLY A 268 43.15 -13.86 -14.73
N ARG A 269 43.66 -13.22 -15.79
CA ARG A 269 44.90 -12.42 -15.75
C ARG A 269 44.64 -10.91 -15.72
N ARG A 270 43.48 -10.47 -15.23
CA ARG A 270 43.12 -9.05 -15.13
C ARG A 270 42.87 -8.66 -13.69
N LEU A 271 43.11 -7.38 -13.38
CA LEU A 271 42.71 -6.75 -12.14
C LEU A 271 41.49 -5.87 -12.39
N ARG A 272 40.54 -5.92 -11.48
CA ARG A 272 39.40 -5.01 -11.41
C ARG A 272 39.50 -4.20 -10.12
N VAL A 273 39.52 -2.88 -10.23
CA VAL A 273 39.62 -1.95 -9.11
C VAL A 273 38.31 -1.16 -8.99
N VAL A 274 37.66 -1.28 -7.84
CA VAL A 274 36.40 -0.60 -7.54
C VAL A 274 36.60 0.32 -6.34
N ALA A 275 36.19 1.59 -6.46
CA ALA A 275 36.23 2.53 -5.34
C ALA A 275 35.40 2.03 -4.15
N GLY A 276 35.71 2.52 -2.95
CA GLY A 276 34.95 2.22 -1.73
C GLY A 276 33.58 2.89 -1.61
N SER A 277 33.21 3.68 -2.63
CA SER A 277 31.97 4.43 -2.73
C SER A 277 31.07 3.82 -3.81
N THR A 278 29.76 4.00 -3.70
CA THR A 278 28.79 3.69 -4.76
C THR A 278 28.36 4.93 -5.54
N ASP A 279 29.06 6.06 -5.38
CA ASP A 279 28.85 7.25 -6.22
C ASP A 279 29.39 7.00 -7.64
N PRO A 280 28.56 7.12 -8.70
CA PRO A 280 29.02 6.97 -10.07
C PRO A 280 30.16 7.94 -10.46
N ALA A 281 30.26 9.10 -9.80
CA ALA A 281 31.31 10.07 -10.04
C ALA A 281 32.68 9.60 -9.52
N ASP A 282 32.73 8.68 -8.56
CA ASP A 282 33.97 8.14 -7.97
C ASP A 282 34.58 7.04 -8.85
N THR A 283 34.66 7.28 -10.16
CA THR A 283 35.35 6.39 -11.11
C THR A 283 36.84 6.38 -10.81
N VAL A 284 37.43 5.19 -10.72
CA VAL A 284 38.87 5.01 -10.54
C VAL A 284 39.56 5.19 -11.88
N ARG A 285 40.60 6.01 -11.94
CA ARG A 285 41.44 6.22 -13.13
C ARG A 285 42.89 6.19 -12.72
N PHE A 286 43.66 5.29 -13.31
CA PHE A 286 45.11 5.29 -13.17
C PHE A 286 45.72 6.15 -14.27
N LEU A 287 46.81 6.83 -13.95
CA LEU A 287 47.49 7.76 -14.85
C LEU A 287 49.01 7.56 -14.75
N GLY A 288 49.68 7.72 -15.89
CA GLY A 288 51.13 7.79 -16.00
C GLY A 288 51.75 6.53 -16.61
N GLU A 289 53.05 6.59 -16.91
CA GLU A 289 53.75 5.52 -17.64
C GLU A 289 53.62 4.15 -16.96
N ALA A 290 53.72 4.11 -15.62
CA ALA A 290 53.56 2.87 -14.86
C ALA A 290 52.13 2.29 -14.96
N ALA A 291 51.10 3.14 -15.00
CA ALA A 291 49.72 2.70 -15.18
C ALA A 291 49.51 2.09 -16.58
N ASN A 292 50.12 2.68 -17.60
CA ASN A 292 50.11 2.16 -18.96
C ASN A 292 50.86 0.83 -19.09
N ASP A 293 52.05 0.71 -18.49
CA ASP A 293 52.84 -0.54 -18.46
C ASP A 293 52.06 -1.69 -17.80
N LEU A 294 51.28 -1.39 -16.76
CA LEU A 294 50.40 -2.34 -16.06
C LEU A 294 49.05 -2.55 -16.77
N GLY A 295 48.78 -1.80 -17.84
CA GLY A 295 47.52 -1.83 -18.57
C GLY A 295 46.31 -1.40 -17.74
N LEU A 296 46.50 -0.62 -16.67
CA LEU A 296 45.43 -0.17 -15.76
C LEU A 296 44.57 0.97 -16.34
N GLU A 297 44.95 1.53 -17.48
CA GLU A 297 44.21 2.61 -18.17
C GLU A 297 43.16 2.07 -19.17
N ALA A 298 42.96 0.75 -19.23
CA ALA A 298 42.22 0.10 -20.32
C ALA A 298 40.71 0.37 -20.32
N SER A 299 40.07 0.32 -19.15
CA SER A 299 38.66 0.69 -18.99
C SER A 299 38.46 1.46 -17.69
N ALA A 300 37.50 2.37 -17.67
CA ALA A 300 37.17 3.18 -16.51
C ALA A 300 35.65 3.32 -16.37
N ASN A 301 35.03 2.34 -15.70
CA ASN A 301 33.62 2.35 -15.39
C ASN A 301 33.36 2.86 -13.96
N PRO A 302 32.17 3.41 -13.68
CA PRO A 302 31.80 3.81 -12.33
C PRO A 302 31.83 2.60 -11.37
N PRO A 303 32.01 2.84 -10.06
CA PRO A 303 31.99 1.74 -9.08
C PRO A 303 30.63 1.05 -8.97
N ALA A 304 29.56 1.77 -9.28
CA ALA A 304 28.24 1.24 -9.58
C ALA A 304 27.51 2.20 -10.54
N PHE A 305 26.67 1.64 -11.41
CA PHE A 305 25.84 2.39 -12.34
C PHE A 305 24.58 2.88 -11.63
N ALA A 306 24.17 4.13 -11.88
CA ALA A 306 22.96 4.71 -11.27
C ALA A 306 21.83 4.80 -12.30
N PRO A 307 20.67 4.17 -12.04
CA PRO A 307 19.46 4.43 -12.81
C PRO A 307 19.07 5.91 -12.75
N ALA A 308 18.58 6.44 -13.87
CA ALA A 308 18.15 7.82 -14.00
C ALA A 308 16.77 7.92 -14.68
N GLY A 309 16.16 9.09 -14.63
CA GLY A 309 14.90 9.37 -15.32
C GLY A 309 13.63 8.89 -14.62
N GLY A 310 13.73 8.42 -13.37
CA GLY A 310 12.55 8.03 -12.59
C GLY A 310 11.77 9.23 -12.04
N ALA A 311 10.44 9.21 -12.17
CA ALA A 311 9.54 10.24 -11.70
C ALA A 311 8.32 9.63 -10.99
N ASP A 312 7.91 10.26 -9.87
CA ASP A 312 6.82 9.80 -8.99
C ASP A 312 5.44 9.84 -9.67
N GLY A 313 5.31 10.63 -10.75
CA GLY A 313 4.06 10.92 -11.45
C GLY A 313 3.31 12.12 -10.84
N GLU A 314 2.24 12.54 -11.51
CA GLU A 314 1.33 13.58 -11.02
C GLU A 314 0.12 12.95 -10.31
N ALA A 315 -0.60 13.77 -9.54
CA ALA A 315 -1.85 13.38 -8.90
C ALA A 315 -2.89 12.95 -9.95
N PRO A 316 -3.68 11.89 -9.70
CA PRO A 316 -4.59 11.31 -10.67
C PRO A 316 -5.81 12.21 -10.93
N GLY A 317 -6.25 12.25 -12.18
CA GLY A 317 -7.53 12.83 -12.56
C GLY A 317 -8.69 11.85 -12.37
N PRO A 318 -9.93 12.26 -12.72
CA PRO A 318 -11.13 11.44 -12.54
C PRO A 318 -11.05 10.08 -13.24
N VAL A 319 -10.59 10.06 -14.50
CA VAL A 319 -10.47 8.83 -15.30
C VAL A 319 -9.47 7.87 -14.70
N ASP A 320 -8.34 8.37 -14.19
CA ASP A 320 -7.30 7.55 -13.56
C ASP A 320 -7.81 6.90 -12.27
N LEU A 321 -8.52 7.68 -11.42
CA LEU A 321 -9.10 7.16 -10.18
C LEU A 321 -10.21 6.15 -10.44
N ILE A 322 -11.07 6.38 -11.44
CA ILE A 322 -12.15 5.46 -11.79
C ILE A 322 -11.57 4.15 -12.35
N GLY A 323 -10.59 4.25 -13.24
CA GLY A 323 -9.91 3.12 -13.87
C GLY A 323 -10.82 2.24 -14.73
N SER A 324 -10.27 1.10 -15.14
CA SER A 324 -10.94 0.09 -15.96
C SER A 324 -11.13 -1.19 -15.17
N GLU A 325 -12.32 -1.79 -15.26
CA GLU A 325 -12.58 -3.11 -14.66
C GLU A 325 -11.74 -4.21 -15.30
N ALA A 326 -11.56 -4.17 -16.63
CA ALA A 326 -10.75 -5.15 -17.35
C ALA A 326 -9.26 -5.05 -17.01
N GLY A 327 -8.77 -3.84 -16.75
CA GLY A 327 -7.38 -3.60 -16.33
C GLY A 327 -7.15 -3.79 -14.83
N ALA A 328 -8.22 -3.84 -14.03
CA ALA A 328 -8.17 -3.73 -12.57
C ALA A 328 -7.39 -2.48 -12.12
N ASP A 329 -7.70 -1.33 -12.74
CA ASP A 329 -7.02 -0.05 -12.48
C ASP A 329 -7.83 0.86 -11.54
N GLY A 330 -7.18 1.85 -10.92
CA GLY A 330 -7.87 2.82 -10.07
C GLY A 330 -8.63 2.16 -8.91
N ILE A 331 -9.87 2.55 -8.68
CA ILE A 331 -10.75 1.90 -7.71
C ILE A 331 -11.10 0.45 -8.10
N GLN A 332 -11.08 0.11 -9.38
CA GLN A 332 -11.41 -1.26 -9.83
C GLN A 332 -10.36 -2.28 -9.42
N ALA A 333 -9.13 -1.84 -9.08
CA ALA A 333 -8.09 -2.69 -8.50
C ALA A 333 -8.56 -3.40 -7.21
N LEU A 334 -9.50 -2.81 -6.47
CA LEU A 334 -10.08 -3.39 -5.26
C LEU A 334 -10.92 -4.65 -5.54
N ARG A 335 -11.30 -4.91 -6.79
CA ARG A 335 -11.95 -6.18 -7.18
C ARG A 335 -11.06 -7.39 -6.88
N LEU A 336 -9.74 -7.22 -6.94
CA LEU A 336 -8.75 -8.24 -6.63
C LEU A 336 -8.60 -8.54 -5.13
N VAL A 337 -9.27 -7.78 -4.25
CA VAL A 337 -9.22 -7.96 -2.80
C VAL A 337 -10.60 -8.37 -2.30
N GLU A 338 -10.64 -9.39 -1.44
CA GLU A 338 -11.89 -9.86 -0.82
C GLU A 338 -12.24 -9.07 0.44
N ASP A 339 -11.24 -8.67 1.23
CA ASP A 339 -11.40 -8.08 2.57
C ASP A 339 -11.23 -6.56 2.59
N VAL A 340 -12.21 -5.84 2.06
CA VAL A 340 -12.30 -4.38 2.20
C VAL A 340 -13.71 -4.02 2.65
N ASN A 341 -13.79 -3.13 3.65
CA ASN A 341 -15.06 -2.72 4.25
C ASN A 341 -15.36 -1.24 4.02
N LEU A 342 -14.33 -0.39 4.06
CA LEU A 342 -14.44 1.05 3.89
C LEU A 342 -13.63 1.50 2.67
N LEU A 343 -14.13 2.47 1.91
CA LEU A 343 -13.40 3.11 0.82
C LEU A 343 -13.21 4.60 1.10
N VAL A 344 -11.99 5.09 0.91
CA VAL A 344 -11.58 6.48 1.14
C VAL A 344 -10.83 7.01 -0.09
N LEU A 345 -11.28 8.16 -0.61
CA LEU A 345 -10.78 8.81 -1.83
C LEU A 345 -10.42 10.29 -1.54
N PRO A 346 -9.33 10.56 -0.81
CA PRO A 346 -9.08 11.90 -0.27
C PRO A 346 -8.66 12.92 -1.34
N GLU A 347 -8.11 12.46 -2.48
CA GLU A 347 -7.72 13.30 -3.63
C GLU A 347 -8.91 14.09 -4.19
N VAL A 348 -10.08 13.46 -4.21
CA VAL A 348 -11.29 13.97 -4.86
C VAL A 348 -11.76 15.27 -4.22
N ALA A 349 -11.51 15.46 -2.92
CA ALA A 349 -11.86 16.68 -2.20
C ALA A 349 -11.09 17.92 -2.69
N GLY A 350 -9.95 17.72 -3.37
CA GLY A 350 -9.10 18.78 -3.91
C GLY A 350 -9.40 19.15 -5.36
N TYR A 351 -10.36 18.49 -6.02
CA TYR A 351 -10.73 18.81 -7.41
C TYR A 351 -11.40 20.17 -7.51
N ASP A 352 -11.05 20.92 -8.56
CA ASP A 352 -11.65 22.23 -8.84
C ASP A 352 -13.11 22.12 -9.29
N SER A 353 -13.46 21.02 -9.97
CA SER A 353 -14.80 20.73 -10.49
C SER A 353 -15.56 19.79 -9.56
N THR A 354 -16.72 20.24 -9.08
CA THR A 354 -17.64 19.38 -8.31
C THR A 354 -18.18 18.24 -9.18
N ASP A 355 -18.36 18.45 -10.49
CA ASP A 355 -18.88 17.43 -11.41
C ASP A 355 -17.87 16.27 -11.58
N ASP A 356 -16.58 16.59 -11.65
CA ASP A 356 -15.50 15.59 -11.67
C ASP A 356 -15.50 14.77 -10.39
N MET A 357 -15.67 15.43 -9.25
CA MET A 357 -15.80 14.78 -7.96
C MET A 357 -17.00 13.83 -7.90
N VAL A 358 -18.18 14.30 -8.30
CA VAL A 358 -19.41 13.50 -8.34
C VAL A 358 -19.26 12.30 -9.28
N THR A 359 -18.56 12.46 -10.41
CA THR A 359 -18.29 11.38 -11.36
C THR A 359 -17.46 10.26 -10.72
N VAL A 360 -16.38 10.59 -10.00
CA VAL A 360 -15.57 9.60 -9.29
C VAL A 360 -16.37 8.95 -8.15
N LEU A 361 -17.10 9.74 -7.36
CA LEU A 361 -17.90 9.20 -6.25
C LEU A 361 -19.03 8.28 -6.73
N SER A 362 -19.62 8.55 -7.90
CA SER A 362 -20.63 7.68 -8.52
C SER A 362 -20.06 6.31 -8.87
N ALA A 363 -18.89 6.27 -9.50
CA ALA A 363 -18.22 5.01 -9.81
C ALA A 363 -17.77 4.27 -8.53
N ALA A 364 -17.28 4.99 -7.53
CA ALA A 364 -16.88 4.42 -6.24
C ALA A 364 -18.07 3.85 -5.47
N GLU A 365 -19.23 4.52 -5.51
CA GLU A 365 -20.48 4.05 -4.91
C GLU A 365 -20.96 2.77 -5.58
N ALA A 366 -20.94 2.71 -6.91
CA ALA A 366 -21.32 1.50 -7.66
C ALA A 366 -20.43 0.31 -7.27
N LEU A 367 -19.12 0.52 -7.15
CA LEU A 367 -18.19 -0.50 -6.65
C LEU A 367 -18.48 -0.89 -5.20
N CYS A 368 -18.79 0.08 -4.34
CA CYS A 368 -19.15 -0.19 -2.95
C CYS A 368 -20.41 -1.04 -2.84
N ARG A 369 -21.42 -0.81 -3.68
CA ARG A 369 -22.63 -1.64 -3.73
C ARG A 369 -22.31 -3.07 -4.15
N ASP A 370 -21.50 -3.25 -5.18
CA ASP A 370 -21.12 -4.56 -5.72
C ASP A 370 -20.29 -5.39 -4.71
N LYS A 371 -19.34 -4.74 -4.03
CA LYS A 371 -18.44 -5.37 -3.06
C LYS A 371 -18.87 -5.26 -1.59
N ARG A 372 -20.09 -4.78 -1.31
CA ARG A 372 -20.60 -4.56 0.07
C ARG A 372 -19.68 -3.70 0.94
N MET A 373 -19.04 -2.69 0.34
CA MET A 373 -18.22 -1.70 1.04
C MET A 373 -19.04 -0.46 1.38
N PHE A 374 -18.46 0.42 2.20
CA PHE A 374 -19.04 1.71 2.56
C PHE A 374 -18.07 2.85 2.24
N LEU A 375 -18.52 3.81 1.43
CA LEU A 375 -17.74 4.98 1.00
C LEU A 375 -17.78 6.08 2.06
N VAL A 376 -16.60 6.47 2.55
CA VAL A 376 -16.40 7.62 3.44
C VAL A 376 -15.89 8.78 2.59
N ALA A 377 -16.81 9.64 2.16
CA ALA A 377 -16.53 10.75 1.26
C ALA A 377 -16.28 12.07 2.01
N ASP A 378 -15.44 12.90 1.43
CA ASP A 378 -15.09 14.22 1.95
C ASP A 378 -15.89 15.32 1.23
N ALA A 379 -16.29 16.37 1.94
CA ALA A 379 -16.79 17.57 1.28
C ALA A 379 -15.69 18.26 0.44
N PRO A 380 -16.04 19.02 -0.61
CA PRO A 380 -15.06 19.80 -1.37
C PRO A 380 -14.24 20.76 -0.48
N ALA A 381 -12.93 20.86 -0.73
CA ALA A 381 -12.02 21.75 0.03
C ALA A 381 -12.37 23.24 -0.10
N ALA A 382 -13.12 23.60 -1.14
CA ALA A 382 -13.65 24.93 -1.38
C ALA A 382 -14.78 25.32 -0.42
N TRP A 383 -15.44 24.36 0.24
CA TRP A 383 -16.49 24.65 1.21
C TRP A 383 -15.87 25.18 2.51
N ARG A 384 -15.73 26.50 2.59
CA ARG A 384 -15.15 27.24 3.73
C ARG A 384 -16.18 27.99 4.57
N SER A 385 -17.46 27.74 4.33
CA SER A 385 -18.57 28.30 5.10
C SER A 385 -19.79 27.37 5.07
N VAL A 386 -20.72 27.60 5.99
CA VAL A 386 -22.00 26.88 6.05
C VAL A 386 -22.85 27.14 4.80
N ASP A 387 -22.85 28.38 4.30
CA ASP A 387 -23.61 28.73 3.09
C ASP A 387 -23.05 28.04 1.84
N ALA A 388 -21.72 27.95 1.71
CA ALA A 388 -21.10 27.21 0.62
C ALA A 388 -21.47 25.72 0.67
N ALA A 389 -21.44 25.11 1.86
CA ALA A 389 -21.85 23.71 2.03
C ALA A 389 -23.33 23.50 1.72
N ARG A 390 -24.22 24.38 2.19
CA ARG A 390 -25.66 24.29 1.96
C ARG A 390 -26.03 24.48 0.49
N ALA A 391 -25.32 25.34 -0.23
CA ALA A 391 -25.54 25.56 -1.65
C ALA A 391 -24.99 24.40 -2.49
N GLY A 392 -23.82 23.86 -2.13
CA GLY A 392 -23.12 22.85 -2.92
C GLY A 392 -23.66 21.42 -2.76
N ILE A 393 -24.28 21.08 -1.62
CA ILE A 393 -24.71 19.70 -1.33
C ILE A 393 -25.73 19.14 -2.33
N ALA A 394 -26.53 19.99 -2.99
CA ALA A 394 -27.46 19.54 -4.03
C ALA A 394 -26.72 18.94 -5.26
N ALA A 395 -25.47 19.33 -5.52
CA ALA A 395 -24.67 18.73 -6.59
C ALA A 395 -24.38 17.24 -6.36
N PHE A 396 -24.50 16.77 -5.11
CA PHE A 396 -24.32 15.36 -4.74
C PHE A 396 -25.62 14.54 -4.83
N ASP A 397 -26.73 15.13 -5.27
CA ASP A 397 -28.00 14.41 -5.49
C ASP A 397 -27.85 13.17 -6.40
N PRO A 398 -27.06 13.20 -7.51
CA PRO A 398 -26.83 12.03 -8.37
C PRO A 398 -26.11 10.86 -7.69
N VAL A 399 -25.41 11.10 -6.58
CA VAL A 399 -24.63 10.11 -5.82
C VAL A 399 -25.23 9.83 -4.44
N ARG A 400 -26.51 10.19 -4.23
CA ARG A 400 -27.22 9.81 -3.00
C ARG A 400 -27.37 8.31 -2.91
N SER A 401 -26.69 7.74 -1.93
CA SER A 401 -26.70 6.32 -1.68
C SER A 401 -26.65 6.02 -0.19
N SER A 402 -27.30 4.93 0.19
CA SER A 402 -27.13 4.30 1.49
C SER A 402 -25.71 3.77 1.73
N HIS A 403 -24.89 3.57 0.70
CA HIS A 403 -23.51 3.06 0.79
C HIS A 403 -22.46 4.15 0.94
N ALA A 404 -22.85 5.42 1.05
CA ALA A 404 -21.93 6.53 1.15
C ALA A 404 -22.34 7.50 2.26
N ALA A 405 -21.35 8.15 2.85
CA ALA A 405 -21.56 9.28 3.78
C ALA A 405 -20.56 10.39 3.47
N LEU A 406 -21.04 11.63 3.47
CA LEU A 406 -20.23 12.82 3.22
C LEU A 406 -19.93 13.56 4.51
N TYR A 407 -18.67 13.96 4.71
CA TYR A 407 -18.19 14.60 5.95
C TYR A 407 -17.66 16.01 5.71
N PHE A 408 -18.08 16.94 6.56
CA PHE A 408 -17.72 18.35 6.54
C PHE A 408 -17.57 18.86 7.98
N PRO A 409 -16.70 19.84 8.26
CA PRO A 409 -15.69 20.46 7.40
C PRO A 409 -14.36 19.68 7.36
N HIS A 410 -13.35 20.25 6.71
CA HIS A 410 -11.99 19.72 6.68
C HIS A 410 -11.27 19.89 8.02
N LEU A 411 -10.27 19.04 8.27
CA LEU A 411 -9.45 19.04 9.48
C LEU A 411 -8.29 20.01 9.32
N GLU A 412 -8.00 20.81 10.34
CA GLU A 412 -6.75 21.58 10.40
C GLU A 412 -5.75 20.86 11.31
N THR A 413 -4.65 20.41 10.72
CA THR A 413 -3.58 19.69 11.42
C THR A 413 -2.22 20.32 11.14
N VAL A 414 -1.25 20.13 12.03
CA VAL A 414 0.13 20.56 11.79
C VAL A 414 0.75 19.56 10.81
N ASP A 415 1.02 20.01 9.59
CA ASP A 415 1.61 19.20 8.54
C ASP A 415 3.07 18.83 8.92
N PRO A 416 3.39 17.54 9.15
CA PRO A 416 4.74 17.13 9.54
C PRO A 416 5.81 17.51 8.51
N LEU A 417 5.45 17.70 7.24
CA LEU A 417 6.40 18.07 6.17
C LEU A 417 6.79 19.55 6.17
N THR A 418 6.00 20.41 6.80
CA THR A 418 6.20 21.88 6.76
C THR A 418 6.19 22.53 8.14
N GLY A 419 5.70 21.83 9.17
CA GLY A 419 5.49 22.36 10.51
C GLY A 419 4.38 23.41 10.59
N ARG A 420 3.59 23.59 9.52
CA ARG A 420 2.53 24.60 9.42
C ARG A 420 1.15 23.98 9.54
N LEU A 421 0.19 24.75 10.01
CA LEU A 421 -1.21 24.34 10.01
C LEU A 421 -1.74 24.31 8.56
N ARG A 422 -2.32 23.19 8.14
CA ARG A 422 -2.94 23.00 6.82
C ARG A 422 -4.26 22.23 6.96
N ALA A 423 -5.18 22.51 6.03
CA ALA A 423 -6.44 21.80 5.92
C ALA A 423 -6.27 20.47 5.16
N PHE A 424 -6.87 19.41 5.69
CA PHE A 424 -6.88 18.07 5.10
C PHE A 424 -8.29 17.48 5.09
N PRO A 425 -8.61 16.62 4.09
CA PRO A 425 -9.88 15.91 4.05
C PRO A 425 -10.08 15.00 5.28
N PRO A 426 -11.28 14.95 5.87
CA PRO A 426 -11.53 14.22 7.11
C PRO A 426 -11.68 12.69 7.00
N SER A 427 -11.90 12.14 5.81
CA SER A 427 -12.27 10.74 5.56
C SER A 427 -11.34 9.72 6.21
N GLY A 428 -10.02 9.96 6.16
CA GLY A 428 -9.04 9.10 6.83
C GLY A 428 -9.23 9.04 8.35
N ALA A 429 -9.41 10.20 9.00
CA ALA A 429 -9.65 10.26 10.44
C ALA A 429 -11.00 9.64 10.81
N VAL A 430 -12.05 9.91 10.01
CA VAL A 430 -13.39 9.36 10.21
C VAL A 430 -13.39 7.83 10.05
N ALA A 431 -12.70 7.29 9.06
CA ALA A 431 -12.54 5.84 8.90
C ALA A 431 -11.79 5.21 10.09
N GLY A 432 -10.81 5.92 10.66
CA GLY A 432 -10.15 5.49 11.89
C GLY A 432 -11.10 5.47 13.09
N VAL A 433 -11.92 6.52 13.26
CA VAL A 433 -12.97 6.58 14.28
C VAL A 433 -14.00 5.45 14.10
N MET A 434 -14.38 5.13 12.87
CA MET A 434 -15.24 3.98 12.57
C MET A 434 -14.58 2.68 13.04
N ALA A 435 -13.32 2.44 12.68
CA ALA A 435 -12.57 1.25 13.10
C ALA A 435 -12.48 1.11 14.64
N ARG A 436 -12.18 2.22 15.32
CA ARG A 436 -12.14 2.27 16.78
C ARG A 436 -13.51 1.97 17.39
N THR A 437 -14.58 2.58 16.86
CA THR A 437 -15.95 2.35 17.35
C THR A 437 -16.36 0.89 17.16
N ASP A 438 -16.03 0.30 16.02
CA ASP A 438 -16.35 -1.09 15.71
C ASP A 438 -15.66 -2.05 16.69
N SER A 439 -14.37 -1.85 16.95
CA SER A 439 -13.61 -2.71 17.87
C SER A 439 -14.04 -2.56 19.33
N GLU A 440 -14.46 -1.36 19.75
CA GLU A 440 -14.85 -1.09 21.14
C GLU A 440 -16.32 -1.45 21.42
N ARG A 441 -17.23 -1.21 20.46
CA ARG A 441 -18.68 -1.27 20.68
C ARG A 441 -19.49 -1.91 19.56
N GLY A 442 -18.83 -2.47 18.54
CA GLY A 442 -19.47 -3.13 17.42
C GLY A 442 -19.94 -2.17 16.32
N VAL A 443 -20.04 -2.70 15.10
CA VAL A 443 -20.39 -1.95 13.88
C VAL A 443 -21.78 -1.29 13.91
N TRP A 444 -22.67 -1.79 14.76
CA TRP A 444 -24.02 -1.25 14.97
C TRP A 444 -24.03 0.03 15.81
N LYS A 445 -22.91 0.43 16.42
CA LYS A 445 -22.82 1.69 17.13
C LYS A 445 -22.49 2.84 16.17
N ALA A 446 -23.26 3.92 16.27
CA ALA A 446 -22.97 5.15 15.53
C ALA A 446 -21.54 5.65 15.82
N PRO A 447 -20.72 5.90 14.77
CA PRO A 447 -19.39 6.50 14.91
C PRO A 447 -19.51 8.03 15.04
N ALA A 448 -20.40 8.49 15.93
CA ALA A 448 -20.62 9.90 16.23
C ALA A 448 -20.99 10.10 17.71
N GLY A 449 -20.61 11.24 18.28
CA GLY A 449 -20.84 11.57 19.68
C GLY A 449 -19.66 12.28 20.33
N THR A 450 -19.69 12.40 21.66
CA THR A 450 -18.60 13.03 22.43
C THR A 450 -17.40 12.10 22.66
N ASP A 451 -17.57 10.81 22.41
CA ASP A 451 -16.56 9.75 22.49
C ASP A 451 -15.77 9.56 21.18
N THR A 452 -16.23 10.15 20.08
CA THR A 452 -15.60 10.04 18.76
C THR A 452 -14.61 11.18 18.48
N ARG A 453 -13.73 11.42 19.46
CA ARG A 453 -12.66 12.42 19.34
C ARG A 453 -11.74 12.14 18.17
N LEU A 454 -11.35 13.20 17.47
CA LEU A 454 -10.41 13.19 16.35
C LEU A 454 -9.00 13.49 16.87
N ALA A 455 -8.15 12.47 16.90
CA ALA A 455 -6.76 12.60 17.34
C ALA A 455 -5.94 13.43 16.33
N GLY A 456 -5.01 14.25 16.82
CA GLY A 456 -4.11 15.04 15.98
C GLY A 456 -4.73 16.29 15.32
N VAL A 457 -6.03 16.55 15.53
CA VAL A 457 -6.74 17.70 14.98
C VAL A 457 -6.59 18.92 15.89
N ARG A 458 -6.19 20.06 15.32
CA ARG A 458 -6.06 21.34 16.04
C ARG A 458 -7.32 22.17 15.95
N ALA A 459 -7.92 22.22 14.77
CA ALA A 459 -9.14 22.95 14.50
C ALA A 459 -9.88 22.32 13.32
N LEU A 460 -11.03 22.88 13.00
CA LEU A 460 -11.84 22.55 11.84
C LEU A 460 -11.90 23.80 10.96
N THR A 461 -11.89 23.62 9.63
CA THR A 461 -11.87 24.79 8.71
C THR A 461 -13.13 25.66 8.82
N VAL A 462 -14.22 25.11 9.35
CA VAL A 462 -15.47 25.83 9.64
C VAL A 462 -15.96 25.46 11.04
N PRO A 463 -15.91 26.35 12.04
CA PRO A 463 -16.53 26.09 13.33
C PRO A 463 -18.06 26.10 13.18
N LEU A 464 -18.74 25.10 13.74
CA LEU A 464 -20.19 24.91 13.59
C LEU A 464 -20.95 25.07 14.92
N THR A 465 -21.89 26.01 14.94
CA THR A 465 -22.89 26.15 16.00
C THR A 465 -23.97 25.06 15.90
N ASP A 466 -24.78 24.90 16.96
CA ASP A 466 -25.90 23.95 16.96
C ASP A 466 -26.92 24.28 15.86
N ARG A 467 -27.18 25.57 15.64
CA ARG A 467 -28.11 26.05 14.61
C ARG A 467 -27.62 25.70 13.21
N GLU A 468 -26.34 25.94 12.92
CA GLU A 468 -25.76 25.66 11.59
C GLU A 468 -25.70 24.16 11.33
N ASN A 469 -25.31 23.35 12.32
CA ASN A 469 -25.39 21.90 12.24
C ASN A 469 -26.83 21.43 11.95
N GLY A 470 -27.82 22.07 12.58
CA GLY A 470 -29.25 21.81 12.34
C GLY A 470 -29.73 22.16 10.93
N LEU A 471 -28.98 22.95 10.15
CA LEU A 471 -29.29 23.23 8.75
C LEU A 471 -28.68 22.20 7.79
N LEU A 472 -27.50 21.66 8.11
CA LEU A 472 -26.75 20.76 7.24
C LEU A 472 -27.13 19.29 7.44
N ASN A 473 -27.30 18.85 8.69
CA ASN A 473 -27.59 17.45 9.00
C ASN A 473 -28.89 16.94 8.33
N PRO A 474 -30.00 17.71 8.25
CA PRO A 474 -31.21 17.36 7.47
C PRO A 474 -30.98 17.05 6.00
N GLN A 475 -29.89 17.55 5.42
CA GLN A 475 -29.56 17.35 4.00
C GLN A 475 -28.70 16.10 3.75
N GLY A 476 -28.34 15.36 4.80
CA GLY A 476 -27.48 14.17 4.73
C GLY A 476 -25.98 14.49 4.82
N LEU A 477 -25.60 15.71 5.21
CA LEU A 477 -24.21 16.11 5.40
C LEU A 477 -23.79 15.90 6.86
N ASN A 478 -22.79 15.04 7.09
CA ASN A 478 -22.29 14.78 8.44
C ASN A 478 -21.34 15.88 8.89
N CYS A 479 -21.65 16.49 10.02
CA CYS A 479 -20.82 17.55 10.58
C CYS A 479 -19.76 17.01 11.55
N LEU A 480 -18.55 17.54 11.45
CA LEU A 480 -17.55 17.51 12.51
C LEU A 480 -17.68 18.77 13.34
N ARG A 481 -17.54 18.64 14.66
CA ARG A 481 -17.74 19.77 15.59
C ARG A 481 -16.65 19.81 16.65
N THR A 482 -16.38 21.00 17.14
CA THR A 482 -15.47 21.21 18.26
C THR A 482 -16.26 21.65 19.47
N PHE A 483 -16.15 20.91 20.57
CA PHE A 483 -16.75 21.29 21.84
C PHE A 483 -15.65 21.67 22.84
N PRO A 484 -15.90 22.67 23.72
CA PRO A 484 -15.03 22.93 24.86
C PRO A 484 -14.78 21.64 25.66
N VAL A 485 -13.56 21.43 26.14
CA VAL A 485 -13.11 20.27 26.95
C VAL A 485 -13.08 18.92 26.22
N VAL A 486 -14.02 18.63 25.30
CA VAL A 486 -14.06 17.38 24.53
C VAL A 486 -13.10 17.41 23.34
N GLY A 487 -12.97 18.58 22.68
CA GLY A 487 -12.21 18.73 21.44
C GLY A 487 -13.06 18.50 20.19
N SER A 488 -12.39 18.26 19.05
CA SER A 488 -13.05 17.97 17.77
C SER A 488 -13.55 16.53 17.70
N VAL A 489 -14.80 16.34 17.30
CA VAL A 489 -15.49 15.05 17.25
C VAL A 489 -16.29 14.88 15.96
N VAL A 490 -16.56 13.63 15.59
CA VAL A 490 -17.57 13.31 14.56
C VAL A 490 -18.96 13.46 15.19
N TRP A 491 -19.81 14.33 14.64
CA TRP A 491 -21.12 14.64 15.22
C TRP A 491 -22.32 14.14 14.40
N GLY A 492 -22.09 13.74 13.14
CA GLY A 492 -23.11 13.16 12.26
C GLY A 492 -22.82 11.70 11.90
N ALA A 493 -23.88 10.90 11.71
CA ALA A 493 -23.81 9.50 11.27
C ALA A 493 -24.93 9.13 10.28
N ARG A 494 -25.27 10.04 9.36
CA ARG A 494 -26.22 9.85 8.26
C ARG A 494 -25.53 9.39 6.98
N THR A 495 -26.20 8.57 6.20
CA THR A 495 -25.81 8.26 4.82
C THR A 495 -26.19 9.42 3.89
N LEU A 496 -25.71 9.43 2.65
CA LEU A 496 -26.11 10.43 1.65
C LEU A 496 -27.60 10.31 1.26
N GLU A 497 -28.18 9.12 1.41
CA GLU A 497 -29.63 8.89 1.31
C GLU A 497 -30.39 9.31 2.58
N GLY A 498 -29.68 9.63 3.66
CA GLY A 498 -30.23 9.98 4.97
C GLY A 498 -30.76 11.40 5.11
N ALA A 499 -31.01 12.10 4.02
CA ALA A 499 -31.71 13.38 4.06
C ALA A 499 -33.16 13.17 4.55
N ASP A 500 -33.64 14.08 5.39
CA ASP A 500 -34.94 13.91 6.06
C ASP A 500 -36.11 13.86 5.07
N ALA A 501 -35.96 14.46 3.88
CA ALA A 501 -36.94 14.43 2.80
C ALA A 501 -37.10 13.07 2.11
N LEU A 502 -36.14 12.15 2.25
CA LEU A 502 -36.12 10.89 1.49
C LEU A 502 -36.76 9.71 2.22
N HIS A 503 -37.14 9.87 3.50
CA HIS A 503 -37.79 8.83 4.32
C HIS A 503 -37.17 7.42 4.20
N SER A 504 -35.84 7.33 4.14
CA SER A 504 -35.12 6.06 3.94
C SER A 504 -34.95 5.27 5.24
N ASP A 505 -35.16 3.96 5.19
CA ASP A 505 -34.80 3.03 6.27
C ASP A 505 -33.28 2.90 6.46
N TRP A 506 -32.51 3.26 5.43
CA TRP A 506 -31.04 3.23 5.41
C TRP A 506 -30.41 4.59 5.74
N LYS A 507 -31.16 5.47 6.40
CA LYS A 507 -30.73 6.82 6.77
C LYS A 507 -29.43 6.88 7.58
N TYR A 508 -29.12 5.87 8.38
CA TYR A 508 -28.00 5.90 9.32
C TYR A 508 -26.84 4.99 8.92
N VAL A 509 -25.63 5.52 9.02
CA VAL A 509 -24.36 4.80 8.81
C VAL A 509 -24.29 3.49 9.59
N PRO A 510 -24.50 3.43 10.93
CA PRO A 510 -24.44 2.16 11.66
C PRO A 510 -25.47 1.12 11.20
N VAL A 511 -26.63 1.57 10.71
CA VAL A 511 -27.69 0.66 10.22
C VAL A 511 -27.26 0.01 8.91
N ARG A 512 -26.75 0.80 7.95
CA ARG A 512 -26.24 0.23 6.70
C ARG A 512 -25.00 -0.62 6.94
N ARG A 513 -24.05 -0.16 7.75
CA ARG A 513 -22.80 -0.91 8.02
C ARG A 513 -23.09 -2.25 8.73
N LEU A 514 -24.06 -2.30 9.65
CA LEU A 514 -24.53 -3.57 10.24
C LEU A 514 -25.10 -4.51 9.17
N ALA A 515 -25.92 -4.00 8.25
CA ALA A 515 -26.49 -4.81 7.17
C ALA A 515 -25.38 -5.37 6.27
N LEU A 516 -24.44 -4.54 5.83
CA LEU A 516 -23.30 -4.98 5.01
C LEU A 516 -22.47 -6.06 5.71
N HIS A 517 -22.23 -5.90 7.02
CA HIS A 517 -21.52 -6.89 7.82
C HIS A 517 -22.26 -8.24 7.89
N ILE A 518 -23.59 -8.21 8.08
CA ILE A 518 -24.42 -9.42 8.08
C ILE A 518 -24.43 -10.05 6.68
N GLU A 519 -24.73 -9.27 5.63
CA GLU A 519 -24.78 -9.72 4.23
C GLU A 519 -23.48 -10.44 3.84
N GLU A 520 -22.32 -9.85 4.12
CA GLU A 520 -21.01 -10.43 3.76
C GLU A 520 -20.66 -11.65 4.62
N SER A 521 -20.96 -11.63 5.92
CA SER A 521 -20.74 -12.80 6.79
C SER A 521 -21.58 -13.99 6.35
N LEU A 522 -22.86 -13.75 6.00
CA LEU A 522 -23.74 -14.79 5.49
C LEU A 522 -23.26 -15.30 4.12
N TYR A 523 -22.94 -14.40 3.18
CA TYR A 523 -22.44 -14.77 1.86
C TYR A 523 -21.26 -15.74 1.94
N ARG A 524 -20.25 -15.45 2.78
CA ARG A 524 -19.09 -16.32 2.97
C ARG A 524 -19.43 -17.59 3.74
N GLY A 525 -20.20 -17.45 4.83
CA GLY A 525 -20.56 -18.56 5.72
C GLY A 525 -21.49 -19.59 5.09
N THR A 526 -22.20 -19.25 4.02
CA THR A 526 -23.11 -20.15 3.30
C THR A 526 -22.59 -20.64 1.95
N LYS A 527 -21.32 -20.38 1.57
CA LYS A 527 -20.75 -20.86 0.29
C LYS A 527 -20.85 -22.38 0.09
N TRP A 528 -20.85 -23.16 1.17
CA TRP A 528 -20.96 -24.62 1.11
C TRP A 528 -22.33 -25.14 0.64
N VAL A 529 -23.39 -24.34 0.79
CA VAL A 529 -24.78 -24.74 0.49
C VAL A 529 -24.95 -25.17 -0.96
N VAL A 530 -24.18 -24.60 -1.89
CA VAL A 530 -24.26 -24.89 -3.32
C VAL A 530 -23.92 -26.33 -3.70
N PHE A 531 -23.28 -27.09 -2.79
CA PHE A 531 -22.83 -28.46 -3.04
C PHE A 531 -23.68 -29.52 -2.34
N GLU A 532 -24.76 -29.12 -1.67
CA GLU A 532 -25.60 -30.01 -0.86
C GLU A 532 -26.95 -30.28 -1.55
N PRO A 533 -27.59 -31.43 -1.31
CA PRO A 533 -28.93 -31.70 -1.82
C PRO A 533 -29.96 -30.67 -1.35
N ASN A 534 -30.75 -30.13 -2.27
CA ASN A 534 -31.78 -29.12 -1.96
C ASN A 534 -33.02 -29.76 -1.33
N ASP A 535 -32.97 -30.02 -0.03
CA ASP A 535 -34.04 -30.63 0.76
C ASP A 535 -34.23 -29.95 2.14
N GLU A 536 -35.25 -30.39 2.89
CA GLU A 536 -35.55 -29.84 4.21
C GLU A 536 -34.39 -30.00 5.22
N ARG A 537 -33.52 -31.01 5.03
CA ARG A 537 -32.36 -31.19 5.89
C ARG A 537 -31.35 -30.07 5.67
N LEU A 538 -31.06 -29.71 4.41
CA LEU A 538 -30.24 -28.55 4.09
C LEU A 538 -30.85 -27.26 4.64
N TRP A 539 -32.16 -27.05 4.44
CA TRP A 539 -32.84 -25.85 4.91
C TRP A 539 -32.78 -25.71 6.44
N ALA A 540 -32.95 -26.81 7.18
CA ALA A 540 -32.80 -26.84 8.63
C ALA A 540 -31.37 -26.48 9.08
N GLN A 541 -30.34 -26.96 8.38
CA GLN A 541 -28.95 -26.60 8.66
C GLN A 541 -28.68 -25.11 8.42
N ILE A 542 -29.21 -24.55 7.32
CA ILE A 542 -29.09 -23.11 7.04
C ILE A 542 -29.74 -22.30 8.17
N ARG A 543 -30.98 -22.63 8.56
CA ARG A 543 -31.69 -21.93 9.65
C ARG A 543 -30.89 -21.98 10.96
N LEU A 544 -30.31 -23.13 11.29
CA LEU A 544 -29.50 -23.31 12.49
C LEU A 544 -28.21 -22.48 12.46
N ASN A 545 -27.45 -22.54 11.36
CA ASN A 545 -26.16 -21.86 11.25
C ASN A 545 -26.32 -20.33 11.19
N VAL A 546 -27.24 -19.84 10.35
CA VAL A 546 -27.56 -18.41 10.25
C VAL A 546 -28.18 -17.90 11.56
N GLY A 547 -29.07 -18.69 12.16
CA GLY A 547 -29.70 -18.37 13.43
C GLY A 547 -28.71 -18.24 14.58
N ALA A 548 -27.69 -19.11 14.65
CA ALA A 548 -26.65 -19.05 15.67
C ALA A 548 -25.77 -17.79 15.54
N PHE A 549 -25.43 -17.40 14.31
CA PHE A 549 -24.69 -16.16 14.05
C PHE A 549 -25.46 -14.92 14.46
N LEU A 550 -26.72 -14.78 14.02
CA LEU A 550 -27.57 -13.66 14.43
C LEU A 550 -27.84 -13.66 15.94
N HIS A 551 -27.93 -14.85 16.57
CA HIS A 551 -28.03 -14.95 18.02
C HIS A 551 -26.80 -14.36 18.72
N THR A 552 -25.61 -14.60 18.17
CA THR A 552 -24.35 -14.06 18.72
C THR A 552 -24.36 -12.52 18.65
N LEU A 553 -24.78 -11.96 17.51
CA LEU A 553 -24.94 -10.51 17.37
C LEU A 553 -26.00 -9.94 18.33
N PHE A 554 -27.11 -10.66 18.54
CA PHE A 554 -28.13 -10.29 19.52
C PHE A 554 -27.56 -10.23 20.94
N GLN A 555 -26.79 -11.23 21.36
CA GLN A 555 -26.14 -11.26 22.67
C GLN A 555 -25.14 -10.11 22.87
N GLN A 556 -24.55 -9.62 21.78
CA GLN A 556 -23.66 -8.46 21.78
C GLN A 556 -24.41 -7.11 21.75
N GLY A 557 -25.75 -7.12 21.66
CA GLY A 557 -26.58 -5.91 21.64
C GLY A 557 -26.71 -5.26 20.26
N ALA A 558 -26.47 -5.99 19.17
CA ALA A 558 -26.53 -5.46 17.82
C ALA A 558 -27.95 -5.07 17.35
N PHE A 559 -28.97 -5.68 17.96
CA PHE A 559 -30.36 -5.55 17.57
C PHE A 559 -31.22 -4.92 18.67
N ARG A 560 -32.33 -4.32 18.25
CA ARG A 560 -33.40 -3.86 19.12
C ARG A 560 -34.25 -5.04 19.59
N GLY A 561 -34.82 -4.94 20.78
CA GLY A 561 -35.76 -5.94 21.30
C GLY A 561 -35.23 -6.62 22.54
N SER A 562 -36.14 -7.19 23.33
CA SER A 562 -35.80 -7.88 24.58
C SER A 562 -35.62 -9.39 24.39
N SER A 563 -36.07 -9.91 23.24
CA SER A 563 -35.99 -11.32 22.88
C SER A 563 -35.56 -11.52 21.44
N ALA A 564 -34.91 -12.65 21.15
CA ALA A 564 -34.42 -12.98 19.80
C ALA A 564 -35.52 -12.89 18.73
N ARG A 565 -36.76 -13.29 19.05
CA ARG A 565 -37.90 -13.27 18.11
C ARG A 565 -38.35 -11.87 17.71
N GLU A 566 -38.14 -10.87 18.56
CA GLU A 566 -38.40 -9.45 18.25
C GLU A 566 -37.23 -8.84 17.47
N SER A 567 -36.03 -9.38 17.64
CA SER A 567 -34.78 -8.82 17.14
C SER A 567 -34.37 -9.29 15.75
N TYR A 568 -34.60 -10.56 15.43
CA TYR A 568 -34.26 -11.13 14.13
C TYR A 568 -35.10 -12.37 13.81
N PHE A 569 -35.16 -12.72 12.53
CA PHE A 569 -35.70 -14.00 12.08
C PHE A 569 -34.90 -14.55 10.91
N VAL A 570 -34.94 -15.88 10.77
CA VAL A 570 -34.37 -16.61 9.64
C VAL A 570 -35.43 -17.58 9.14
N LYS A 571 -35.80 -17.46 7.88
CA LYS A 571 -36.76 -18.35 7.23
C LYS A 571 -36.13 -18.96 5.99
N CYS A 572 -36.13 -20.29 5.93
CA CYS A 572 -35.69 -21.06 4.77
C CYS A 572 -36.49 -22.36 4.86
N ASP A 573 -37.58 -22.48 4.12
CA ASP A 573 -38.50 -23.61 4.20
C ASP A 573 -39.29 -23.74 2.89
N GLY A 574 -40.23 -24.68 2.81
CA GLY A 574 -41.09 -24.86 1.63
C GLY A 574 -42.02 -23.69 1.31
N GLN A 575 -42.12 -22.66 2.17
CA GLN A 575 -42.83 -21.42 1.87
C GLN A 575 -41.91 -20.36 1.25
N THR A 576 -40.60 -20.39 1.53
CA THR A 576 -39.61 -19.51 0.86
C THR A 576 -39.03 -20.14 -0.40
N THR A 577 -38.86 -21.46 -0.42
CA THR A 577 -38.29 -22.23 -1.54
C THR A 577 -39.36 -23.14 -2.11
N THR A 578 -39.94 -22.76 -3.25
CA THR A 578 -41.02 -23.52 -3.91
C THR A 578 -40.47 -24.76 -4.63
N ARG A 579 -41.35 -25.67 -5.06
CA ARG A 579 -40.90 -26.83 -5.88
C ARG A 579 -40.21 -26.40 -7.18
N GLU A 580 -40.69 -25.33 -7.82
CA GLU A 580 -40.05 -24.77 -9.01
C GLU A 580 -38.64 -24.23 -8.70
N ASP A 581 -38.44 -23.62 -7.53
CA ASP A 581 -37.11 -23.20 -7.08
C ASP A 581 -36.20 -24.39 -6.87
N VAL A 582 -36.70 -25.46 -6.22
CA VAL A 582 -35.94 -26.70 -6.03
C VAL A 582 -35.53 -27.32 -7.36
N ASP A 583 -36.46 -27.41 -8.33
CA ASP A 583 -36.20 -27.96 -9.66
C ASP A 583 -35.17 -27.12 -10.44
N ARG A 584 -35.06 -25.81 -10.14
CA ARG A 584 -34.05 -24.89 -10.68
C ARG A 584 -32.75 -24.85 -9.86
N GLY A 585 -32.64 -25.61 -8.77
CA GLY A 585 -31.49 -25.58 -7.88
C GLY A 585 -31.35 -24.30 -7.04
N VAL A 586 -32.44 -23.56 -6.84
CA VAL A 586 -32.50 -22.32 -6.05
C VAL A 586 -32.92 -22.61 -4.61
N VAL A 587 -32.24 -21.99 -3.64
CA VAL A 587 -32.61 -22.00 -2.22
C VAL A 587 -32.81 -20.56 -1.76
N ASN A 588 -33.98 -20.25 -1.21
CA ASN A 588 -34.32 -18.89 -0.77
C ASN A 588 -34.24 -18.80 0.76
N VAL A 589 -33.31 -17.99 1.25
CA VAL A 589 -33.13 -17.70 2.68
C VAL A 589 -33.56 -16.26 2.93
N VAL A 590 -34.60 -16.07 3.74
CA VAL A 590 -35.09 -14.76 4.14
C VAL A 590 -34.61 -14.46 5.55
N VAL A 591 -33.80 -13.42 5.67
CA VAL A 591 -33.29 -12.93 6.95
C VAL A 591 -33.85 -11.54 7.21
N GLY A 592 -34.39 -11.31 8.39
CA GLY A 592 -34.77 -9.99 8.86
C GLY A 592 -34.16 -9.70 10.22
N PHE A 593 -33.86 -8.43 10.48
CA PHE A 593 -33.30 -7.96 11.75
C PHE A 593 -33.83 -6.57 12.09
N ALA A 594 -33.88 -6.25 13.38
CA ALA A 594 -34.30 -4.96 13.89
C ALA A 594 -33.07 -4.15 14.35
N PRO A 595 -32.56 -3.20 13.55
CA PRO A 595 -31.37 -2.45 13.91
C PRO A 595 -31.61 -1.46 15.07
N VAL A 596 -30.55 -1.17 15.83
CA VAL A 596 -30.55 -0.08 16.82
C VAL A 596 -30.42 1.27 16.09
N LYS A 597 -31.50 2.05 16.05
CA LYS A 597 -31.46 3.41 15.47
C LYS A 597 -30.86 4.40 16.49
N PRO A 598 -29.90 5.27 16.10
CA PRO A 598 -29.35 6.29 17.00
C PRO A 598 -30.40 7.29 17.49
N ALA A 599 -30.31 7.74 18.74
CA ALA A 599 -31.12 8.84 19.26
C ALA A 599 -30.53 10.18 18.80
N GLU A 600 -31.11 10.82 17.77
CA GLU A 600 -30.65 12.12 17.27
C GLU A 600 -31.10 13.31 18.14
N PHE A 601 -32.19 13.16 18.89
CA PHE A 601 -32.76 14.22 19.72
C PHE A 601 -33.12 13.67 21.10
N VAL A 602 -32.73 14.38 22.15
CA VAL A 602 -33.19 14.15 23.53
C VAL A 602 -33.92 15.40 23.97
N VAL A 603 -35.24 15.30 24.13
CA VAL A 603 -36.08 16.41 24.62
C VAL A 603 -36.28 16.24 26.11
N VAL A 604 -35.55 17.02 26.91
CA VAL A 604 -35.75 17.10 28.36
C VAL A 604 -36.85 18.12 28.63
N LYS A 605 -38.02 17.65 29.08
CA LYS A 605 -39.12 18.52 29.50
C LYS A 605 -39.04 18.68 31.02
N ILE A 606 -38.85 19.92 31.49
CA ILE A 606 -38.81 20.26 32.92
C ILE A 606 -40.09 21.03 33.22
N GLU A 607 -40.90 20.50 34.13
CA GLU A 607 -42.11 21.14 34.64
C GLU A 607 -41.88 21.51 36.10
N GLN A 608 -42.18 22.76 36.46
CA GLN A 608 -42.17 23.19 37.85
C GLN A 608 -43.50 22.80 38.49
N MET A 609 -43.49 21.78 39.35
CA MET A 609 -44.67 21.43 40.15
C MET A 609 -44.96 22.55 41.15
N ALA A 610 -46.13 23.19 41.03
CA ALA A 610 -46.66 24.10 42.04
C ALA A 610 -47.62 23.33 42.96
N GLY A 611 -47.17 22.95 44.17
CA GLY A 611 -48.06 22.36 45.18
C GLY A 611 -47.38 21.51 46.27
N GLN A 612 -47.04 22.19 47.37
CA GLN A 612 -46.85 21.76 48.78
C GLN A 612 -46.29 20.36 49.12
N PHE A 613 -45.09 20.38 49.69
CA PHE A 613 -44.64 19.37 50.65
C PHE A 613 -45.34 19.64 51.99
N GLU A 614 -46.16 18.71 52.48
CA GLU A 614 -46.28 18.51 53.92
C GLU A 614 -45.15 17.56 54.35
N VAL A 615 -44.48 17.98 55.42
CA VAL A 615 -43.21 17.48 55.98
C VAL A 615 -43.20 15.98 56.23
#